data_AF-A0A2K8C1I9-F1
#
_entry.id   AF-A0A2K8C1I9-F1
#
_cell.length_a   1.000
_cell.length_b   1.000
_cell.length_c   1.000
_cell.angle_alpha   90.00
_cell.angle_beta   90.00
_cell.angle_gamma   90.00
#
_symmetry.space_group_name_H-M   'P 1'
#
loop_
_entity.id
_entity.type
_entity.pdbx_description
1 polymer ?
#
loop_
_entity_poly.entity_id
_entity_poly.type
_entity_poly.pdbx_seq_one_letter_code
_entity_poly.pdbx_strand_id
1 'polypeptide(L)'
;MSFWGQIGLQEGTSVLGVEIQALHDYGMIIMVGIFSFVGFMLFKVLVSKYFSVEYLQSQWLEVVWTILPCGLLLMLGLPSIKLLYLMDELELPEGTVKIVGHQWYWSYEYSDSFGSNYSYDSYMASGSESSGDYRLLEVSNRCVVAAMLHMRGLVTSDDVIHSWAIPSASIKADAIPGRINQIGLCFLRSGVFYGECSELCGINHSFMPICVEAVSVEVFTMWIVSNHESNLNNSNSMNKALLALSLIYDVFSSMWASVSSVVRKLIYLYYWWFKNVFYYGLYVPAEFCVKSGWSLLKWGSGMCLSFIKWVGWFLVSPLDASLYAVTYTFGQVCSGIWYVVTKPIEFTCWSVKSVIKGIRSLLSFSVFLISSVVSSMSSFTDDGFKEVVMERVNLNTFKFLWLLQDYYKNRR
;
A
#
# COMPACT_ATOMS: atom_id res chain seq x y z
N MET A 1 -16.38 10.50 -21.20
CA MET A 1 -17.86 10.40 -21.19
C MET A 1 -18.28 9.01 -21.64
N SER A 2 -19.53 8.65 -21.38
CA SER A 2 -20.09 7.39 -21.84
C SER A 2 -20.37 7.39 -23.34
N PHE A 3 -20.17 6.26 -23.99
CA PHE A 3 -20.58 6.04 -25.38
C PHE A 3 -21.94 5.33 -25.45
N TRP A 4 -22.64 5.52 -26.56
CA TRP A 4 -23.90 4.82 -26.79
C TRP A 4 -23.67 3.31 -26.84
N GLY A 5 -24.47 2.54 -26.07
CA GLY A 5 -24.34 1.09 -25.98
C GLY A 5 -23.15 0.60 -25.14
N GLN A 6 -22.51 1.47 -24.36
CA GLN A 6 -21.43 1.08 -23.46
C GLN A 6 -21.93 0.18 -22.32
N ILE A 7 -21.26 -0.95 -22.10
CA ILE A 7 -21.62 -1.96 -21.08
C ILE A 7 -20.76 -1.83 -19.82
N GLY A 8 -19.50 -1.40 -19.95
CA GLY A 8 -18.54 -1.28 -18.85
C GLY A 8 -18.37 0.14 -18.31
N LEU A 9 -17.41 0.30 -17.40
CA LEU A 9 -17.00 1.60 -16.89
C LEU A 9 -16.45 2.50 -18.00
N GLN A 10 -16.49 3.83 -17.79
CA GLN A 10 -15.71 4.77 -18.61
C GLN A 10 -14.21 4.49 -18.43
N GLU A 11 -13.42 4.79 -19.46
CA GLU A 11 -11.96 4.62 -19.39
C GLU A 11 -11.38 5.42 -18.22
N GLY A 12 -10.52 4.79 -17.41
CA GLY A 12 -9.84 5.42 -16.29
C GLY A 12 -8.90 6.54 -16.74
N THR A 13 -9.21 7.78 -16.35
CA THR A 13 -8.46 8.99 -16.76
C THR A 13 -7.61 9.58 -15.65
N SER A 14 -7.68 9.02 -14.45
CA SER A 14 -6.87 9.40 -13.28
C SER A 14 -6.08 8.18 -12.77
N VAL A 15 -5.06 8.43 -11.94
CA VAL A 15 -4.29 7.36 -11.30
C VAL A 15 -5.21 6.39 -10.54
N LEU A 16 -6.13 6.94 -9.75
CA LEU A 16 -7.13 6.16 -9.01
C LEU A 16 -8.12 5.43 -9.93
N GLY A 17 -8.52 6.07 -11.03
CA GLY A 17 -9.46 5.49 -11.98
C GLY A 17 -8.94 4.22 -12.65
N VAL A 18 -7.64 4.17 -12.96
CA VAL A 18 -7.01 2.97 -13.53
C VAL A 18 -7.01 1.82 -12.51
N GLU A 19 -6.66 2.09 -11.25
CA GLU A 19 -6.66 1.07 -10.19
C GLU A 19 -8.07 0.57 -9.86
N ILE A 20 -9.07 1.46 -9.83
CA ILE A 20 -10.47 1.10 -9.59
C ILE A 20 -10.99 0.22 -10.74
N GLN A 21 -10.68 0.58 -11.99
CA GLN A 21 -11.09 -0.22 -13.14
C GLN A 21 -10.47 -1.63 -13.10
N ALA A 22 -9.21 -1.74 -12.68
CA ALA A 22 -8.57 -3.04 -12.58
C ALA A 22 -9.07 -3.87 -11.37
N LEU A 23 -9.40 -3.24 -10.24
CA LEU A 23 -10.09 -3.91 -9.14
C LEU A 23 -11.48 -4.42 -9.57
N HIS A 24 -12.20 -3.63 -10.35
CA HIS A 24 -13.47 -4.02 -10.95
C HIS A 24 -13.30 -5.26 -11.82
N ASP A 25 -12.33 -5.27 -12.74
CA ASP A 25 -12.10 -6.42 -13.63
C ASP A 25 -11.68 -7.67 -12.87
N TYR A 26 -10.84 -7.53 -11.84
CA TYR A 26 -10.49 -8.61 -10.92
C TYR A 26 -11.73 -9.19 -10.21
N GLY A 27 -12.59 -8.31 -9.68
CA GLY A 27 -13.85 -8.70 -9.06
C GLY A 27 -14.81 -9.41 -10.02
N MET A 28 -14.93 -8.90 -11.25
CA MET A 28 -15.79 -9.46 -12.29
C MET A 28 -15.38 -10.86 -12.69
N ILE A 29 -14.07 -11.16 -12.81
CA ILE A 29 -13.57 -12.51 -13.08
C ILE A 29 -14.03 -13.49 -12.00
N ILE A 30 -13.90 -13.11 -10.73
CA ILE A 30 -14.32 -13.95 -9.60
C ILE A 30 -15.84 -14.15 -9.62
N MET A 31 -16.62 -13.08 -9.80
CA MET A 31 -18.09 -13.15 -9.83
C MET A 31 -18.60 -14.03 -10.98
N VAL A 32 -18.06 -13.86 -12.19
CA VAL A 32 -18.41 -14.72 -13.34
C VAL A 32 -18.04 -16.18 -13.08
N GLY A 33 -16.90 -16.44 -12.42
CA GLY A 33 -16.50 -17.78 -11.99
C GLY A 33 -17.52 -18.41 -11.02
N ILE A 34 -17.98 -17.66 -10.01
CA ILE A 34 -18.98 -18.13 -9.04
C ILE A 34 -20.32 -18.39 -9.75
N PHE A 35 -20.81 -17.45 -10.55
CA PHE A 35 -22.10 -17.59 -11.22
C PHE A 35 -22.11 -18.72 -12.24
N SER A 36 -21.00 -18.93 -12.98
CA SER A 36 -20.87 -20.05 -13.91
C SER A 36 -20.82 -21.40 -13.18
N PHE A 37 -20.13 -21.49 -12.04
CA PHE A 37 -20.11 -22.70 -11.21
C PHE A 37 -21.50 -23.04 -10.66
N VAL A 38 -22.19 -22.06 -10.05
CA VAL A 38 -23.54 -22.25 -9.52
C VAL A 38 -24.52 -22.58 -10.65
N GLY A 39 -24.44 -21.86 -11.76
CA GLY A 39 -25.26 -22.11 -12.95
C GLY A 39 -25.06 -23.52 -13.51
N PHE A 40 -23.82 -24.01 -13.56
CA PHE A 40 -23.51 -25.38 -13.96
C PHE A 40 -24.09 -26.42 -12.99
N MET A 41 -23.96 -26.22 -11.68
CA MET A 41 -24.52 -27.13 -10.67
C MET A 41 -26.05 -27.21 -10.77
N LEU A 42 -26.72 -26.06 -10.93
CA LEU A 42 -28.17 -26.01 -11.15
C LEU A 42 -28.56 -26.71 -12.45
N PHE A 43 -27.84 -26.45 -13.55
CA PHE A 43 -28.07 -27.13 -14.83
C PHE A 43 -27.93 -28.66 -14.70
N LYS A 44 -26.92 -29.14 -13.98
CA LYS A 44 -26.72 -30.57 -13.70
C LYS A 44 -27.90 -31.18 -12.93
N VAL A 45 -28.42 -30.48 -11.93
CA VAL A 45 -29.60 -30.94 -11.17
C VAL A 45 -30.83 -31.01 -12.07
N LEU A 46 -31.05 -30.00 -12.93
CA LEU A 46 -32.20 -29.97 -13.84
C LEU A 46 -32.18 -31.07 -14.91
N VAL A 47 -30.99 -31.45 -15.40
CA VAL A 47 -30.82 -32.51 -16.43
C VAL A 47 -30.73 -33.92 -15.82
N SER A 48 -30.55 -34.02 -14.50
CA SER A 48 -30.42 -35.33 -13.83
C SER A 48 -31.69 -36.16 -13.99
N LYS A 49 -31.51 -37.42 -14.42
CA LYS A 49 -32.59 -38.43 -14.44
C LYS A 49 -32.72 -39.17 -13.11
N TYR A 50 -31.73 -39.04 -12.23
CA TYR A 50 -31.67 -39.74 -10.96
C TYR A 50 -32.43 -38.95 -9.90
N PHE A 51 -33.26 -39.64 -9.12
CA PHE A 51 -33.95 -39.09 -7.96
C PHE A 51 -33.49 -39.81 -6.68
N SER A 52 -33.34 -39.05 -5.60
CA SER A 52 -33.12 -39.58 -4.26
C SER A 52 -34.08 -38.91 -3.30
N VAL A 53 -34.74 -39.69 -2.45
CA VAL A 53 -35.66 -39.18 -1.41
C VAL A 53 -34.94 -39.05 -0.07
N GLU A 54 -33.82 -39.77 0.11
CA GLU A 54 -33.05 -39.74 1.34
C GLU A 54 -32.16 -38.50 1.42
N TYR A 55 -32.21 -37.83 2.57
CA TYR A 55 -31.33 -36.72 2.90
C TYR A 55 -30.00 -37.27 3.43
N LEU A 56 -28.91 -37.02 2.69
CA LEU A 56 -27.57 -37.38 3.10
C LEU A 56 -26.89 -36.18 3.77
N GLN A 57 -26.65 -36.29 5.08
CA GLN A 57 -25.89 -35.28 5.81
C GLN A 57 -24.39 -35.48 5.60
N SER A 58 -23.68 -34.40 5.25
CA SER A 58 -22.22 -34.42 5.13
C SER A 58 -21.61 -33.15 5.74
N GLN A 59 -21.08 -33.31 6.95
CA GLN A 59 -20.37 -32.24 7.66
C GLN A 59 -19.14 -31.75 6.88
N TRP A 60 -18.46 -32.64 6.16
CA TRP A 60 -17.32 -32.26 5.33
C TRP A 60 -17.70 -31.33 4.18
N LEU A 61 -18.88 -31.50 3.58
CA LEU A 61 -19.36 -30.63 2.52
C LEU A 61 -19.69 -29.23 3.07
N GLU A 62 -20.29 -29.17 4.25
CA GLU A 62 -20.56 -27.93 4.98
C GLU A 62 -19.29 -27.14 5.26
N VAL A 63 -18.23 -27.83 5.70
CA VAL A 63 -16.92 -27.21 5.93
C VAL A 63 -16.34 -26.64 4.63
N VAL A 64 -16.40 -27.40 3.52
CA VAL A 64 -15.83 -26.97 2.23
C VAL A 64 -16.51 -25.71 1.71
N TRP A 65 -17.85 -25.67 1.64
CA TRP A 65 -18.56 -24.49 1.14
C TRP A 65 -18.58 -23.32 2.12
N THR A 66 -18.09 -23.49 3.35
CA THR A 66 -17.92 -22.38 4.31
C THR A 66 -16.53 -21.76 4.16
N ILE A 67 -15.50 -22.60 4.06
CA ILE A 67 -14.10 -22.16 3.91
C ILE A 67 -13.88 -21.53 2.53
N LEU A 68 -14.44 -22.11 1.46
CA LEU A 68 -14.19 -21.63 0.09
C LEU A 68 -14.69 -20.19 -0.14
N PRO A 69 -15.94 -19.81 0.19
CA PRO A 69 -16.40 -18.42 0.09
C PRO A 69 -15.65 -17.47 1.03
N CYS A 70 -15.27 -17.93 2.23
CA CYS A 70 -14.43 -17.14 3.14
C CYS A 70 -13.10 -16.77 2.48
N GLY A 71 -12.43 -17.74 1.83
CA GLY A 71 -11.22 -17.50 1.04
C GLY A 71 -11.43 -16.53 -0.13
N LEU A 72 -12.53 -16.68 -0.88
CA LEU A 72 -12.87 -15.77 -1.98
C LEU A 72 -13.12 -14.33 -1.51
N LEU A 73 -13.79 -14.15 -0.37
CA LEU A 73 -14.01 -12.83 0.21
C LEU A 73 -12.70 -12.18 0.67
N LEU A 74 -11.76 -12.95 1.22
CA LEU A 74 -10.43 -12.42 1.56
C LEU A 74 -9.67 -11.98 0.30
N MET A 75 -9.74 -12.76 -0.77
CA MET A 75 -9.11 -12.43 -2.06
C MET A 75 -9.66 -11.13 -2.65
N LEU A 76 -10.97 -10.87 -2.51
CA LEU A 76 -11.61 -9.60 -2.93
C LEU A 76 -11.33 -8.44 -1.97
N GLY A 77 -11.37 -8.70 -0.66
CA GLY A 77 -11.32 -7.68 0.37
C GLY A 77 -9.93 -7.04 0.52
N LEU A 78 -8.86 -7.84 0.46
CA LEU A 78 -7.49 -7.33 0.63
C LEU A 78 -7.09 -6.25 -0.40
N PRO A 79 -7.26 -6.43 -1.73
CA PRO A 79 -6.90 -5.41 -2.70
C PRO A 79 -7.83 -4.19 -2.60
N SER A 80 -9.11 -4.39 -2.25
CA SER A 80 -10.07 -3.32 -2.03
C SER A 80 -9.67 -2.42 -0.85
N ILE A 81 -9.28 -3.01 0.29
CA ILE A 81 -8.83 -2.26 1.47
C ILE A 81 -7.55 -1.49 1.15
N LYS A 82 -6.60 -2.09 0.43
CA LYS A 82 -5.37 -1.38 0.02
C LYS A 82 -5.69 -0.16 -0.84
N LEU A 83 -6.56 -0.31 -1.83
CA LEU A 83 -6.96 0.79 -2.69
C LEU A 83 -7.69 1.89 -1.91
N LEU A 84 -8.52 1.52 -0.93
CA LEU A 84 -9.17 2.48 -0.03
C LEU A 84 -8.14 3.37 0.69
N TYR A 85 -7.05 2.80 1.20
CA TYR A 85 -5.99 3.59 1.84
C TYR A 85 -5.24 4.47 0.83
N LEU A 86 -4.97 3.99 -0.39
CA LEU A 86 -4.35 4.79 -1.45
C LEU A 86 -5.21 5.98 -1.88
N MET A 87 -6.54 5.85 -1.80
CA MET A 87 -7.47 6.95 -2.11
C MET A 87 -7.50 8.02 -1.03
N ASP A 88 -7.32 7.63 0.25
CA ASP A 88 -7.38 8.53 1.40
C ASP A 88 -6.04 9.24 1.66
N GLU A 89 -4.92 8.63 1.27
CA GLU A 89 -3.59 9.21 1.38
C GLU A 89 -3.38 10.30 0.32
N LEU A 90 -3.79 11.52 0.65
CA LEU A 90 -3.58 12.68 -0.21
C LEU A 90 -2.17 13.24 -0.01
N GLU A 91 -1.31 13.02 -1.00
CA GLU A 91 0.01 13.67 -1.10
C GLU A 91 -0.11 15.20 -1.08
N LEU A 92 1.01 15.88 -0.82
CA LEU A 92 1.10 17.35 -0.85
C LEU A 92 0.63 17.86 -2.22
N PRO A 93 -0.53 18.54 -2.30
CA PRO A 93 -1.04 19.02 -3.58
C PRO A 93 -0.39 20.35 -3.94
N GLU A 94 -0.14 20.54 -5.22
CA GLU A 94 0.49 21.76 -5.77
C GLU A 94 -0.52 22.87 -6.03
N GLY A 95 -1.80 22.51 -6.17
CA GLY A 95 -2.89 23.47 -6.36
C GLY A 95 -4.22 22.94 -5.83
N THR A 96 -5.13 23.84 -5.50
CA THR A 96 -6.41 23.61 -4.84
C THR A 96 -7.51 24.31 -5.62
N VAL A 97 -8.59 23.58 -5.86
CA VAL A 97 -9.85 24.12 -6.37
C VAL A 97 -10.94 23.82 -5.36
N LYS A 98 -11.64 24.85 -4.91
CA LYS A 98 -12.84 24.70 -4.10
C LYS A 98 -14.04 24.62 -5.02
N ILE A 99 -14.89 23.63 -4.77
CA ILE A 99 -16.02 23.24 -5.59
C ILE A 99 -17.25 23.38 -4.70
N VAL A 100 -18.15 24.30 -5.05
CA VAL A 100 -19.36 24.58 -4.27
C VAL A 100 -20.59 24.23 -5.10
N GLY A 101 -21.45 23.36 -4.57
CA GLY A 101 -22.72 23.01 -5.17
C GLY A 101 -23.84 23.97 -4.76
N HIS A 102 -24.64 24.40 -5.75
CA HIS A 102 -25.81 25.26 -5.61
C HIS A 102 -26.99 24.68 -6.40
N GLN A 103 -28.22 25.07 -6.09
CA GLN A 103 -29.42 24.80 -6.87
C GLN A 103 -29.50 25.78 -8.07
N TRP A 104 -29.24 25.39 -9.31
CA TRP A 104 -28.72 24.12 -9.84
C TRP A 104 -27.54 24.40 -10.76
N TYR A 105 -26.38 24.62 -10.15
CA TYR A 105 -25.11 24.91 -10.84
C TYR A 105 -23.94 24.65 -9.88
N TRP A 106 -22.71 24.69 -10.41
CA TRP A 106 -21.50 24.57 -9.62
C TRP A 106 -20.70 25.86 -9.67
N SER A 107 -20.13 26.31 -8.56
CA SER A 107 -19.13 27.39 -8.57
C SER A 107 -17.76 26.84 -8.22
N TYR A 108 -16.74 27.35 -8.91
CA TYR A 108 -15.35 26.96 -8.71
C TYR A 108 -14.56 28.16 -8.19
N GLU A 109 -13.78 27.97 -7.13
CA GLU A 109 -12.92 29.01 -6.55
C GLU A 109 -11.46 28.52 -6.53
N TYR A 110 -10.56 29.36 -7.03
CA TYR A 110 -9.13 29.19 -7.01
C TYR A 110 -8.53 30.31 -6.16
N SER A 111 -8.00 29.95 -4.98
CA SER A 111 -7.54 30.91 -3.96
C SER A 111 -6.04 30.80 -3.63
N ASP A 112 -5.31 29.92 -4.33
CA ASP A 112 -3.91 29.63 -4.01
C ASP A 112 -2.94 30.74 -4.43
N SER A 113 -3.36 31.61 -5.34
CA SER A 113 -2.57 32.76 -5.76
C SER A 113 -2.70 33.89 -4.75
N PHE A 114 -1.57 34.45 -4.36
CA PHE A 114 -1.56 35.39 -3.25
C PHE A 114 -2.31 36.70 -3.59
N GLY A 115 -3.30 37.04 -2.77
CA GLY A 115 -3.97 38.34 -2.78
C GLY A 115 -5.16 38.47 -3.73
N SER A 116 -5.52 37.41 -4.46
CA SER A 116 -6.79 37.38 -5.21
C SER A 116 -7.41 36.00 -5.19
N ASN A 117 -8.74 35.99 -5.13
CA ASN A 117 -9.53 34.80 -5.36
C ASN A 117 -10.11 34.91 -6.77
N TYR A 118 -9.88 33.88 -7.59
CA TYR A 118 -10.55 33.75 -8.87
C TYR A 118 -11.70 32.76 -8.73
N SER A 119 -12.92 33.21 -8.97
CA SER A 119 -14.11 32.38 -8.84
C SER A 119 -15.10 32.65 -9.95
N TYR A 120 -15.81 31.62 -10.37
CA TYR A 120 -16.83 31.71 -11.40
C TYR A 120 -17.88 30.60 -11.25
N ASP A 121 -19.04 30.85 -11.84
CA ASP A 121 -20.15 29.91 -11.87
C ASP A 121 -20.16 29.11 -13.18
N SER A 122 -20.59 27.86 -13.09
CA SER A 122 -20.68 26.88 -14.17
C SER A 122 -22.13 26.39 -14.26
N TYR A 123 -22.84 26.93 -15.24
CA TYR A 123 -24.22 26.54 -15.56
C TYR A 123 -24.24 25.58 -16.74
N MET A 124 -25.26 24.73 -16.81
CA MET A 124 -25.51 23.95 -18.03
C MET A 124 -25.70 24.89 -19.22
N ALA A 125 -25.03 24.61 -20.33
CA ALA A 125 -25.23 25.38 -21.55
C ALA A 125 -26.66 25.19 -22.06
N SER A 126 -27.35 26.29 -22.39
CA SER A 126 -28.66 26.22 -23.05
C SER A 126 -28.52 25.52 -24.40
N GLY A 127 -29.43 24.61 -24.75
CA GLY A 127 -29.33 23.67 -25.89
C GLY A 127 -29.33 24.27 -27.31
N SER A 128 -28.94 25.52 -27.47
CA SER A 128 -28.55 26.19 -28.71
C SER A 128 -27.17 26.79 -28.42
N GLU A 129 -26.07 26.39 -29.08
CA GLU A 129 -25.54 27.26 -30.14
C GLU A 129 -24.38 26.67 -30.99
N SER A 130 -23.94 25.42 -30.81
CA SER A 130 -22.89 24.84 -31.67
C SER A 130 -23.15 23.40 -32.13
N SER A 131 -22.85 23.13 -33.40
CA SER A 131 -22.86 21.77 -33.95
C SER A 131 -21.73 20.95 -33.32
N GLY A 132 -22.08 19.95 -32.50
CA GLY A 132 -21.11 19.03 -31.89
C GLY A 132 -21.18 18.91 -30.37
N ASP A 133 -21.97 19.77 -29.71
CA ASP A 133 -22.07 19.80 -28.25
C ASP A 133 -22.90 18.64 -27.68
N TYR A 134 -22.54 18.20 -26.48
CA TYR A 134 -23.25 17.15 -25.77
C TYR A 134 -24.41 17.70 -24.95
N ARG A 135 -25.63 17.33 -25.35
CA ARG A 135 -26.86 17.68 -24.64
C ARG A 135 -26.77 17.26 -23.15
N LEU A 136 -27.08 18.20 -22.25
CA LEU A 136 -27.06 18.06 -20.79
C LEU A 136 -25.67 17.95 -20.14
N LEU A 137 -24.58 17.86 -20.91
CA LEU A 137 -23.23 17.71 -20.35
C LEU A 137 -22.37 18.96 -20.49
N GLU A 138 -22.62 19.77 -21.53
CA GLU A 138 -21.88 21.03 -21.70
C GLU A 138 -22.27 22.08 -20.65
N VAL A 139 -21.28 22.89 -20.30
CA VAL A 139 -21.40 23.97 -19.33
C VAL A 139 -20.87 25.28 -19.93
N SER A 140 -21.30 26.40 -19.37
CA SER A 140 -20.81 27.73 -19.73
C SER A 140 -19.31 27.90 -19.45
N ASN A 141 -18.88 27.52 -18.24
CA ASN A 141 -17.50 27.64 -17.79
C ASN A 141 -17.03 26.29 -17.23
N ARG A 142 -15.98 25.71 -17.82
CA ARG A 142 -15.42 24.43 -17.37
C ARG A 142 -14.53 24.61 -16.15
N CYS A 143 -14.42 23.59 -15.31
CA CYS A 143 -13.43 23.54 -14.24
C CYS A 143 -12.07 23.17 -14.84
N VAL A 144 -11.15 24.13 -14.89
CA VAL A 144 -9.83 23.92 -15.49
C VAL A 144 -8.86 23.35 -14.45
N VAL A 145 -8.17 22.27 -14.79
CA VAL A 145 -7.15 21.63 -13.95
C VAL A 145 -5.90 21.34 -14.77
N ALA A 146 -4.75 21.20 -14.11
CA ALA A 146 -3.53 20.75 -14.76
C ALA A 146 -3.51 19.22 -14.88
N ALA A 147 -3.25 18.72 -16.09
CA ALA A 147 -2.96 17.31 -16.33
C ALA A 147 -1.59 16.95 -15.75
N MET A 148 -1.47 15.72 -15.23
CA MET A 148 -0.25 15.17 -14.66
C MET A 148 0.35 16.08 -13.58
N LEU A 149 -0.51 16.60 -12.70
CA LEU A 149 -0.16 17.39 -11.52
C LEU A 149 -1.10 16.98 -10.38
N HIS A 150 -0.56 16.81 -9.17
CA HIS A 150 -1.39 16.53 -7.99
C HIS A 150 -2.08 17.81 -7.52
N MET A 151 -3.40 17.88 -7.73
CA MET A 151 -4.26 18.96 -7.26
C MET A 151 -5.25 18.44 -6.21
N ARG A 152 -5.78 19.34 -5.39
CA ARG A 152 -6.78 19.05 -4.36
C ARG A 152 -8.12 19.67 -4.74
N GLY A 153 -9.19 18.89 -4.70
CA GLY A 153 -10.56 19.40 -4.73
C GLY A 153 -11.11 19.53 -3.31
N LEU A 154 -11.70 20.68 -2.98
CA LEU A 154 -12.43 20.91 -1.74
C LEU A 154 -13.91 21.04 -2.06
N VAL A 155 -14.69 19.99 -1.80
CA VAL A 155 -16.10 19.88 -2.18
C VAL A 155 -16.99 20.24 -1.00
N THR A 156 -17.90 21.21 -1.20
CA THR A 156 -18.89 21.67 -0.21
C THR A 156 -20.16 22.13 -0.92
N SER A 157 -21.22 22.44 -0.19
CA SER A 157 -22.40 23.13 -0.74
C SER A 157 -22.73 24.38 0.10
N ASP A 158 -23.45 25.32 -0.52
CA ASP A 158 -24.02 26.50 0.12
C ASP A 158 -25.53 26.35 0.46
N ASP A 159 -26.20 25.31 -0.05
CA ASP A 159 -27.65 25.13 0.12
C ASP A 159 -28.08 23.72 0.60
N VAL A 160 -28.23 22.76 -0.30
CA VAL A 160 -28.67 21.38 -0.05
C VAL A 160 -27.53 20.40 -0.32
N ILE A 161 -27.74 19.11 -0.10
CA ILE A 161 -26.70 18.13 -0.43
C ILE A 161 -26.64 17.97 -1.96
N HIS A 162 -25.43 18.03 -2.50
CA HIS A 162 -25.11 17.65 -3.88
C HIS A 162 -24.00 16.59 -3.86
N SER A 163 -23.60 16.08 -5.01
CA SER A 163 -22.42 15.21 -5.09
C SER A 163 -21.67 15.44 -6.38
N TRP A 164 -20.41 15.83 -6.24
CA TRP A 164 -19.53 16.14 -7.36
C TRP A 164 -18.87 14.85 -7.83
N ALA A 165 -19.24 14.40 -9.04
CA ALA A 165 -18.82 13.10 -9.55
C ALA A 165 -18.29 13.19 -10.98
N ILE A 166 -17.13 12.57 -11.24
CA ILE A 166 -16.53 12.42 -12.56
C ILE A 166 -16.22 10.93 -12.76
N PRO A 167 -17.10 10.19 -13.48
CA PRO A 167 -16.97 8.75 -13.61
C PRO A 167 -15.65 8.28 -14.23
N SER A 168 -15.13 8.97 -15.26
CA SER A 168 -13.86 8.57 -15.89
C SER A 168 -12.66 8.72 -14.96
N ALA A 169 -12.72 9.65 -14.01
CA ALA A 169 -11.68 9.82 -12.99
C ALA A 169 -11.93 8.95 -11.74
N SER A 170 -13.05 8.20 -11.70
CA SER A 170 -13.52 7.45 -10.52
C SER A 170 -13.57 8.29 -9.24
N ILE A 171 -13.97 9.55 -9.38
CA ILE A 171 -14.14 10.49 -8.27
C ILE A 171 -15.62 10.71 -8.05
N LYS A 172 -16.06 10.59 -6.79
CA LYS A 172 -17.38 11.01 -6.32
C LYS A 172 -17.23 11.48 -4.88
N ALA A 173 -17.62 12.71 -4.60
CA ALA A 173 -17.63 13.26 -3.25
C ALA A 173 -18.85 14.13 -3.02
N ASP A 174 -19.51 13.92 -1.88
CA ASP A 174 -20.70 14.68 -1.54
C ASP A 174 -20.32 16.11 -1.15
N ALA A 175 -21.08 17.07 -1.66
CA ALA A 175 -21.05 18.47 -1.30
C ALA A 175 -22.11 18.68 -0.21
N ILE A 176 -21.66 18.77 1.04
CA ILE A 176 -22.54 18.84 2.21
C ILE A 176 -22.45 20.26 2.81
N PRO A 177 -23.57 20.96 3.02
CA PRO A 177 -23.56 22.27 3.67
C PRO A 177 -22.89 22.22 5.04
N GLY A 178 -21.95 23.13 5.29
CA GLY A 178 -21.19 23.19 6.54
C GLY A 178 -20.09 22.12 6.71
N ARG A 179 -19.79 21.33 5.67
CA ARG A 179 -18.69 20.36 5.67
C ARG A 179 -17.88 20.45 4.38
N ILE A 180 -16.57 20.53 4.50
CA ILE A 180 -15.65 20.49 3.37
C ILE A 180 -15.07 19.08 3.25
N ASN A 181 -15.40 18.38 2.16
CA ASN A 181 -14.80 17.11 1.81
C ASN A 181 -13.58 17.35 0.90
N GLN A 182 -12.52 16.56 1.09
CA GLN A 182 -11.28 16.69 0.33
C GLN A 182 -11.14 15.51 -0.64
N ILE A 183 -10.75 15.79 -1.87
CA ILE A 183 -10.47 14.78 -2.91
C ILE A 183 -9.16 15.09 -3.63
N GLY A 184 -8.49 14.06 -4.13
CA GLY A 184 -7.32 14.18 -5.00
C GLY A 184 -7.73 14.28 -6.46
N LEU A 185 -7.16 15.24 -7.18
CA LEU A 185 -7.34 15.45 -8.61
C LEU A 185 -5.99 15.25 -9.31
N CYS A 186 -5.86 14.16 -10.07
CA CYS A 186 -4.68 13.90 -10.89
C CYS A 186 -5.10 13.20 -12.19
N PHE A 187 -5.23 13.98 -13.27
CA PHE A 187 -5.60 13.47 -14.58
C PHE A 187 -4.37 13.06 -15.38
N LEU A 188 -4.40 11.87 -15.99
CA LEU A 188 -3.25 11.30 -16.69
C LEU A 188 -2.98 11.92 -18.07
N ARG A 189 -3.99 12.60 -18.64
CA ARG A 189 -3.92 13.20 -19.97
C ARG A 189 -4.75 14.47 -20.03
N SER A 190 -4.39 15.35 -20.95
CA SER A 190 -5.21 16.51 -21.29
C SER A 190 -6.49 16.07 -22.00
N GLY A 191 -7.58 16.78 -21.75
CA GLY A 191 -8.88 16.47 -22.33
C GLY A 191 -10.04 17.03 -21.50
N VAL A 192 -11.25 16.77 -21.96
CA VAL A 192 -12.49 17.18 -21.30
C VAL A 192 -13.17 15.96 -20.70
N PHE A 193 -13.44 16.02 -19.41
CA PHE A 193 -14.04 14.95 -18.62
C PHE A 193 -15.37 15.43 -18.06
N TYR A 194 -16.43 14.68 -18.35
CA TYR A 194 -17.79 15.03 -17.98
C TYR A 194 -18.26 14.23 -16.76
N GLY A 195 -19.12 14.87 -16.00
CA GLY A 195 -19.75 14.36 -14.80
C GLY A 195 -21.14 14.96 -14.62
N GLU A 196 -21.87 14.46 -13.64
CA GLU A 196 -23.21 14.95 -13.28
C GLU A 196 -23.35 14.95 -11.75
N CYS A 197 -24.28 15.76 -11.25
CA CYS A 197 -24.63 15.72 -9.84
C CYS A 197 -25.15 14.32 -9.47
N SER A 198 -24.57 13.72 -8.45
CA SER A 198 -24.84 12.32 -8.07
C SER A 198 -25.57 12.17 -6.72
N GLU A 199 -26.21 13.24 -6.25
CA GLU A 199 -27.08 13.27 -5.06
C GLU A 199 -28.30 14.16 -5.32
N LEU A 200 -29.51 13.69 -4.97
CA LEU A 200 -30.76 14.34 -5.32
C LEU A 200 -30.89 15.73 -4.68
N CYS A 201 -30.87 16.79 -5.50
CA CYS A 201 -30.81 18.18 -5.03
C CYS A 201 -31.98 19.09 -5.47
N GLY A 202 -33.08 18.53 -6.01
CA GLY A 202 -34.30 19.27 -6.35
C GLY A 202 -34.76 19.11 -7.81
N ILE A 203 -35.58 20.05 -8.31
CA ILE A 203 -36.28 19.91 -9.60
C ILE A 203 -35.33 19.79 -10.80
N ASN A 204 -34.19 20.49 -10.75
CA ASN A 204 -33.20 20.47 -11.83
C ASN A 204 -31.95 19.66 -11.48
N HIS A 205 -32.09 18.63 -10.63
CA HIS A 205 -30.99 17.74 -10.26
C HIS A 205 -30.23 17.17 -11.48
N SER A 206 -30.95 16.83 -12.56
CA SER A 206 -30.37 16.32 -13.82
C SER A 206 -29.81 17.39 -14.76
N PHE A 207 -29.85 18.67 -14.40
CA PHE A 207 -29.48 19.79 -15.28
C PHE A 207 -28.34 20.66 -14.70
N MET A 208 -27.50 20.06 -13.86
CA MET A 208 -26.29 20.70 -13.31
C MET A 208 -25.05 19.82 -13.54
N PRO A 209 -24.63 19.66 -14.80
CA PRO A 209 -23.48 18.84 -15.15
C PRO A 209 -22.17 19.43 -14.65
N ILE A 210 -21.15 18.59 -14.67
CA ILE A 210 -19.78 18.91 -14.33
C ILE A 210 -18.94 18.70 -15.58
N CYS A 211 -18.11 19.68 -15.91
CA CYS A 211 -17.17 19.56 -17.02
C CYS A 211 -15.79 20.01 -16.54
N VAL A 212 -14.85 19.07 -16.46
CA VAL A 212 -13.47 19.33 -16.08
C VAL A 212 -12.60 19.29 -17.33
N GLU A 213 -11.85 20.36 -17.55
CA GLU A 213 -10.89 20.45 -18.63
C GLU A 213 -9.48 20.33 -18.05
N ALA A 214 -8.85 19.19 -18.30
CA ALA A 214 -7.44 19.00 -17.97
C ALA A 214 -6.58 19.55 -19.12
N VAL A 215 -5.75 20.53 -18.82
CA VAL A 215 -4.84 21.16 -19.79
C VAL A 215 -3.39 20.92 -19.36
N SER A 216 -2.43 21.24 -20.23
CA SER A 216 -1.03 21.16 -19.84
C SER A 216 -0.72 22.15 -18.71
N VAL A 217 0.28 21.84 -17.88
CA VAL A 217 0.69 22.68 -16.74
C VAL A 217 0.97 24.12 -17.16
N GLU A 218 1.55 24.33 -18.35
CA GLU A 218 1.88 25.66 -18.86
C GLU A 218 0.62 26.45 -19.18
N VAL A 219 -0.35 25.83 -19.86
CA VAL A 219 -1.63 26.45 -20.19
C VAL A 219 -2.41 26.75 -18.91
N PHE A 220 -2.45 25.81 -17.97
CA PHE A 220 -3.09 26.02 -16.67
C PHE A 220 -2.47 27.20 -15.93
N THR A 221 -1.13 27.26 -15.86
CA THR A 221 -0.41 28.33 -15.16
C THR A 221 -0.67 29.69 -15.81
N MET A 222 -0.64 29.78 -17.14
CA MET A 222 -0.95 31.03 -17.85
C MET A 222 -2.41 31.46 -17.64
N TRP A 223 -3.34 30.52 -17.70
CA TRP A 223 -4.77 30.77 -17.51
C TRP A 223 -5.09 31.22 -16.08
N ILE A 224 -4.53 30.57 -15.05
CA ILE A 224 -4.82 30.94 -13.67
C ILE A 224 -4.21 32.30 -13.34
N VAL A 225 -2.97 32.54 -13.80
CA VAL A 225 -2.29 33.82 -13.62
C VAL A 225 -3.07 34.95 -14.28
N SER A 226 -3.47 34.83 -15.55
CA SER A 226 -4.18 35.90 -16.26
C SER A 226 -5.53 36.24 -15.61
N ASN A 227 -6.25 35.25 -15.10
CA ASN A 227 -7.51 35.42 -14.40
C ASN A 227 -7.34 36.03 -12.99
N HIS A 228 -6.28 35.69 -12.28
CA HIS A 228 -5.95 36.39 -11.04
C HIS A 228 -5.53 37.83 -11.28
N GLU A 229 -4.83 38.14 -12.38
CA GLU A 229 -4.48 39.51 -12.75
C GLU A 229 -5.70 40.36 -13.08
N SER A 230 -6.64 39.82 -13.86
CA SER A 230 -7.88 40.54 -14.17
C SER A 230 -8.69 40.86 -12.90
N ASN A 231 -8.71 39.95 -11.93
CA ASN A 231 -9.35 40.18 -10.63
C ASN A 231 -8.58 41.15 -9.71
N LEU A 232 -7.24 41.12 -9.72
CA LEU A 232 -6.41 42.06 -8.95
C LEU A 232 -6.50 43.49 -9.49
N ASN A 233 -6.59 43.65 -10.81
CA ASN A 233 -6.79 44.98 -11.41
C ASN A 233 -8.15 45.60 -10.99
N ASN A 234 -9.09 44.79 -10.51
CA ASN A 234 -10.36 45.22 -9.94
C ASN A 234 -10.35 45.38 -8.40
N SER A 235 -9.30 44.94 -7.70
CA SER A 235 -9.23 44.95 -6.23
C SER A 235 -7.85 45.37 -5.74
N ASN A 236 -7.74 46.63 -5.33
CA ASN A 236 -6.49 47.16 -4.78
C ASN A 236 -6.16 46.56 -3.40
N SER A 237 -4.95 45.99 -3.31
CA SER A 237 -4.06 45.89 -2.13
C SER A 237 -4.41 44.89 -1.01
N MET A 238 -3.53 43.93 -0.68
CA MET A 238 -2.41 44.17 0.27
C MET A 238 -1.64 42.88 0.72
N ASN A 239 -0.30 43.02 0.81
CA ASN A 239 0.74 42.37 1.65
C ASN A 239 1.14 40.89 1.52
N LYS A 240 2.10 40.64 0.61
CA LYS A 240 2.70 39.36 0.16
C LYS A 240 4.02 38.94 0.83
N ALA A 241 4.45 39.60 1.90
CA ALA A 241 5.83 39.46 2.39
C ALA A 241 6.03 38.60 3.66
N LEU A 242 5.02 38.37 4.50
CA LEU A 242 5.23 37.71 5.81
C LEU A 242 5.07 36.17 5.78
N LEU A 243 4.39 35.61 4.77
CA LEU A 243 4.06 34.17 4.67
C LEU A 243 5.17 33.33 4.02
N ALA A 244 6.05 33.95 3.23
CA ALA A 244 7.07 33.21 2.47
C ALA A 244 8.25 32.72 3.33
N LEU A 245 8.44 33.26 4.55
CA LEU A 245 9.59 32.93 5.39
C LEU A 245 9.35 31.75 6.34
N SER A 246 8.10 31.42 6.70
CA SER A 246 7.80 30.28 7.60
C SER A 246 7.82 28.94 6.85
N LEU A 247 7.41 28.92 5.59
CA LEU A 247 7.30 27.70 4.76
C LEU A 247 8.66 27.04 4.46
N ILE A 248 9.73 27.84 4.30
CA ILE A 248 11.06 27.31 3.94
C ILE A 248 11.69 26.54 5.12
N TYR A 249 11.44 26.96 6.36
CA TYR A 249 11.98 26.30 7.55
C TYR A 249 11.31 24.94 7.81
N ASP A 250 9.99 24.87 7.63
CA ASP A 250 9.22 23.66 7.91
C ASP A 250 9.52 22.54 6.90
N VAL A 251 9.67 22.88 5.61
CA VAL A 251 10.01 21.91 4.55
C VAL A 251 11.39 21.28 4.79
N PHE A 252 12.40 22.09 5.12
CA PHE A 252 13.76 21.58 5.35
C PHE A 252 13.89 20.73 6.63
N SER A 253 13.12 21.06 7.68
CA SER A 253 13.13 20.27 8.92
C SER A 253 12.48 18.88 8.75
N SER A 254 11.42 18.80 7.96
CA SER A 254 10.66 17.57 7.68
C SER A 254 11.47 16.58 6.82
N MET A 255 12.14 17.06 5.77
CA MET A 255 12.97 16.21 4.90
C MET A 255 14.12 15.52 5.65
N TRP A 256 14.79 16.25 6.56
CA TRP A 256 15.92 15.70 7.31
C TRP A 256 15.52 14.63 8.33
N ALA A 257 14.34 14.80 8.96
CA ALA A 257 13.82 13.83 9.92
C ALA A 257 13.54 12.47 9.26
N SER A 258 12.92 12.47 8.08
CA SER A 258 12.52 11.27 7.34
C SER A 258 13.72 10.44 6.85
N VAL A 259 14.73 11.09 6.27
CA VAL A 259 15.95 10.42 5.77
C VAL A 259 16.72 9.75 6.92
N SER A 260 16.81 10.43 8.08
CA SER A 260 17.56 9.90 9.24
C SER A 260 16.92 8.66 9.88
N SER A 261 15.61 8.47 9.70
CA SER A 261 14.84 7.36 10.28
C SER A 261 15.01 6.07 9.47
N VAL A 262 14.99 6.19 8.14
CA VAL A 262 15.12 5.05 7.22
C VAL A 262 16.53 4.43 7.29
N VAL A 263 17.57 5.27 7.27
CA VAL A 263 18.97 4.81 7.34
C VAL A 263 19.25 4.05 8.64
N ARG A 264 18.73 4.53 9.78
CA ARG A 264 18.89 3.86 11.08
C ARG A 264 18.26 2.46 11.09
N LYS A 265 17.06 2.30 10.52
CA LYS A 265 16.36 1.01 10.50
C LYS A 265 17.07 -0.03 9.62
N LEU A 266 17.65 0.38 8.49
CA LEU A 266 18.40 -0.51 7.59
C LEU A 266 19.70 -1.04 8.22
N ILE A 267 20.43 -0.19 8.96
CA ILE A 267 21.67 -0.59 9.65
C ILE A 267 21.38 -1.62 10.75
N TYR A 268 20.30 -1.42 11.53
CA TYR A 268 19.89 -2.37 12.57
C TYR A 268 19.51 -3.74 12.01
N LEU A 269 18.83 -3.78 10.85
CA LEU A 269 18.40 -5.02 10.21
C LEU A 269 19.60 -5.84 9.70
N TYR A 270 20.58 -5.19 9.08
CA TYR A 270 21.80 -5.83 8.58
C TYR A 270 22.64 -6.45 9.71
N TYR A 271 22.83 -5.71 10.81
CA TYR A 271 23.57 -6.20 11.98
C TYR A 271 22.86 -7.40 12.64
N TRP A 272 21.53 -7.35 12.73
CA TRP A 272 20.74 -8.42 13.34
C TRP A 272 20.78 -9.72 12.51
N TRP A 273 20.69 -9.62 11.18
CA TRP A 273 20.74 -10.78 10.28
C TRP A 273 22.11 -11.47 10.35
N PHE A 274 23.20 -10.72 10.22
CA PHE A 274 24.55 -11.28 10.18
C PHE A 274 24.94 -11.96 11.50
N LYS A 275 24.56 -11.36 12.64
CA LYS A 275 24.84 -11.91 13.97
C LYS A 275 24.06 -13.20 14.25
N ASN A 276 22.81 -13.29 13.82
CA ASN A 276 21.97 -14.45 14.17
C ASN A 276 22.21 -15.67 13.28
N VAL A 277 22.44 -15.47 11.97
CA VAL A 277 22.61 -16.58 11.03
C VAL A 277 23.99 -17.23 11.18
N PHE A 278 25.08 -16.46 11.18
CA PHE A 278 26.43 -17.04 11.23
C PHE A 278 26.81 -17.58 12.61
N TYR A 279 26.56 -16.81 13.68
CA TYR A 279 27.01 -17.20 15.02
C TYR A 279 26.23 -18.40 15.55
N TYR A 280 24.90 -18.36 15.48
CA TYR A 280 24.08 -19.44 16.03
C TYR A 280 23.81 -20.60 15.07
N GLY A 281 23.87 -20.36 13.75
CA GLY A 281 23.60 -21.38 12.74
C GLY A 281 24.80 -22.26 12.40
N LEU A 282 26.01 -21.68 12.34
CA LEU A 282 27.21 -22.39 11.89
C LEU A 282 28.27 -22.52 12.98
N TYR A 283 28.60 -21.43 13.68
CA TYR A 283 29.72 -21.42 14.62
C TYR A 283 29.46 -22.27 15.87
N VAL A 284 28.34 -22.04 16.57
CA VAL A 284 28.04 -22.74 17.84
C VAL A 284 27.88 -24.26 17.67
N PRO A 285 27.19 -24.80 16.64
CA PRO A 285 27.11 -26.24 16.44
C PRO A 285 28.46 -26.88 16.07
N ALA A 286 29.24 -26.23 15.22
CA ALA A 286 30.57 -26.71 14.85
C ALA A 286 31.52 -26.73 16.06
N GLU A 287 31.50 -25.69 16.87
CA GLU A 287 32.30 -25.59 18.09
C GLU A 287 31.95 -26.70 19.10
N PHE A 288 30.66 -26.99 19.29
CA PHE A 288 30.20 -28.05 20.19
C PHE A 288 30.64 -29.44 19.74
N CYS A 289 30.48 -29.76 18.44
CA CYS A 289 30.88 -31.06 17.88
C CYS A 289 32.40 -31.27 17.98
N VAL A 290 33.18 -30.25 17.63
CA VAL A 290 34.66 -30.33 17.67
C VAL A 290 35.17 -30.45 19.11
N LYS A 291 34.69 -29.60 20.03
CA LYS A 291 35.15 -29.64 21.44
C LYS A 291 34.75 -30.93 22.14
N SER A 292 33.52 -31.40 21.93
CA SER A 292 33.04 -32.65 22.55
C SER A 292 33.78 -33.87 21.98
N GLY A 293 33.95 -33.95 20.65
CA GLY A 293 34.71 -35.02 20.00
C GLY A 293 36.18 -35.05 20.43
N TRP A 294 36.83 -33.89 20.50
CA TRP A 294 38.22 -33.79 20.95
C TRP A 294 38.41 -34.21 22.41
N SER A 295 37.45 -33.84 23.28
CA SER A 295 37.50 -34.23 24.70
C SER A 295 37.40 -35.74 24.90
N LEU A 296 36.53 -36.42 24.16
CA LEU A 296 36.37 -37.87 24.16
C LEU A 296 37.61 -38.59 23.62
N LEU A 297 38.17 -38.11 22.50
CA LEU A 297 39.40 -38.65 21.93
C LEU A 297 40.60 -38.52 22.89
N LYS A 298 40.73 -37.36 23.57
CA LYS A 298 41.78 -37.14 24.57
C LYS A 298 41.59 -38.03 25.79
N TRP A 299 40.35 -38.24 26.22
CA TRP A 299 40.03 -39.14 27.33
C TRP A 299 40.37 -40.60 26.99
N GLY A 300 39.90 -41.11 25.85
CA GLY A 300 40.17 -42.48 25.41
C GLY A 300 41.66 -42.77 25.16
N SER A 301 42.38 -41.86 24.49
CA SER A 301 43.82 -42.01 24.29
C SER A 301 44.62 -41.94 25.60
N GLY A 302 44.19 -41.10 26.54
CA GLY A 302 44.76 -41.03 27.90
C GLY A 302 44.59 -42.34 28.68
N MET A 303 43.45 -43.02 28.55
CA MET A 303 43.23 -44.35 29.15
C MET A 303 44.17 -45.39 28.56
N CYS A 304 44.32 -45.43 27.23
CA CYS A 304 45.24 -46.38 26.57
C CYS A 304 46.69 -46.18 27.02
N LEU A 305 47.17 -44.93 27.09
CA LEU A 305 48.52 -44.63 27.57
C LEU A 305 48.72 -44.98 29.05
N SER A 306 47.71 -44.73 29.88
CA SER A 306 47.76 -45.07 31.30
C SER A 306 47.75 -46.58 31.53
N PHE A 307 47.05 -47.34 30.68
CA PHE A 307 47.09 -48.80 30.69
C PHE A 307 48.47 -49.34 30.30
N ILE A 308 49.11 -48.80 29.25
CA ILE A 308 50.47 -49.19 28.86
C ILE A 308 51.47 -48.90 30.00
N LYS A 309 51.38 -47.72 30.62
CA LYS A 309 52.22 -47.38 31.78
C LYS A 309 51.97 -48.33 32.95
N TRP A 310 50.71 -48.66 33.21
CA TRP A 310 50.34 -49.60 34.26
C TRP A 310 50.92 -51.01 34.00
N VAL A 311 50.84 -51.52 32.77
CA VAL A 311 51.44 -52.83 32.41
C VAL A 311 52.95 -52.82 32.66
N GLY A 312 53.65 -51.76 32.25
CA GLY A 312 55.08 -51.62 32.54
C GLY A 312 55.40 -51.55 34.03
N TRP A 313 54.58 -50.83 34.81
CA TRP A 313 54.79 -50.68 36.25
C TRP A 313 54.43 -51.93 37.06
N PHE A 314 53.41 -52.66 36.62
CA PHE A 314 52.96 -53.93 37.21
C PHE A 314 54.04 -55.01 37.14
N LEU A 315 54.85 -55.01 36.07
CA LEU A 315 56.00 -55.92 35.93
C LEU A 315 57.13 -55.64 36.92
N VAL A 316 57.18 -54.44 37.53
CA VAL A 316 58.20 -54.03 38.50
C VAL A 316 57.70 -54.13 39.94
N SER A 317 56.50 -53.62 40.23
CA SER A 317 55.87 -53.71 41.56
C SER A 317 54.36 -53.98 41.46
N PRO A 318 53.92 -55.25 41.57
CA PRO A 318 52.52 -55.62 41.38
C PRO A 318 51.56 -54.96 42.40
N LEU A 319 52.00 -54.79 43.65
CA LEU A 319 51.13 -54.34 44.75
C LEU A 319 50.79 -52.84 44.63
N ASP A 320 51.78 -51.99 44.39
CA ASP A 320 51.57 -50.54 44.19
C ASP A 320 50.80 -50.25 42.90
N ALA A 321 51.11 -51.00 41.83
CA ALA A 321 50.39 -50.90 40.56
C ALA A 321 48.89 -51.27 40.72
N SER A 322 48.57 -52.25 41.58
CA SER A 322 47.18 -52.63 41.85
C SER A 322 46.39 -51.53 42.59
N LEU A 323 47.01 -50.86 43.58
CA LEU A 323 46.41 -49.73 44.28
C LEU A 323 46.22 -48.50 43.37
N TYR A 324 47.19 -48.24 42.49
CA TYR A 324 47.06 -47.20 41.46
C TYR A 324 45.92 -47.50 40.49
N ALA A 325 45.75 -48.76 40.05
CA ALA A 325 44.65 -49.14 39.17
C ALA A 325 43.28 -48.91 39.83
N VAL A 326 43.11 -49.25 41.11
CA VAL A 326 41.83 -49.06 41.82
C VAL A 326 41.49 -47.56 41.94
N THR A 327 42.45 -46.72 42.33
CA THR A 327 42.20 -45.27 42.46
C THR A 327 41.99 -44.59 41.10
N TYR A 328 42.74 -44.98 40.07
CA TYR A 328 42.58 -44.46 38.72
C TYR A 328 41.23 -44.88 38.10
N THR A 329 40.85 -46.16 38.21
CA THR A 329 39.57 -46.65 37.68
C THR A 329 38.38 -45.99 38.38
N PHE A 330 38.44 -45.79 39.70
CA PHE A 330 37.41 -45.06 40.42
C PHE A 330 37.25 -43.61 39.91
N GLY A 331 38.37 -42.89 39.70
CA GLY A 331 38.35 -41.54 39.12
C GLY A 331 37.77 -41.51 37.71
N GLN A 332 38.11 -42.48 36.86
CA GLN A 332 37.55 -42.58 35.50
C GLN A 332 36.04 -42.86 35.52
N VAL A 333 35.58 -43.75 36.40
CA VAL A 333 34.15 -44.05 36.57
C VAL A 333 33.38 -42.80 37.00
N CYS A 334 33.88 -42.04 37.99
CA CYS A 334 33.26 -40.78 38.39
C CYS A 334 33.20 -39.75 37.25
N SER A 335 34.27 -39.60 36.47
CA SER A 335 34.27 -38.70 35.30
C SER A 335 33.32 -39.16 34.19
N GLY A 336 33.21 -40.48 33.99
CA GLY A 336 32.28 -41.09 33.05
C GLY A 336 30.84 -40.85 33.47
N ILE A 337 30.50 -41.07 34.75
CA ILE A 337 29.18 -40.78 35.31
C ILE A 337 28.86 -39.28 35.16
N TRP A 338 29.81 -38.39 35.49
CA TRP A 338 29.63 -36.95 35.32
C TRP A 338 29.34 -36.58 33.85
N TYR A 339 30.07 -37.14 32.90
CA TYR A 339 29.85 -36.93 31.47
C TYR A 339 28.47 -37.47 31.01
N VAL A 340 28.12 -38.68 31.45
CA VAL A 340 26.85 -39.34 31.11
C VAL A 340 25.65 -38.58 31.69
N VAL A 341 25.78 -37.91 32.82
CA VAL A 341 24.69 -37.11 33.41
C VAL A 341 24.61 -35.71 32.80
N THR A 342 25.73 -35.03 32.62
CA THR A 342 25.73 -33.62 32.18
C THR A 342 25.41 -33.46 30.70
N LYS A 343 25.88 -34.35 29.82
CA LYS A 343 25.70 -34.21 28.37
C LYS A 343 24.25 -34.36 27.89
N PRO A 344 23.42 -35.27 28.44
CA PRO A 344 22.00 -35.31 28.13
C PRO A 344 21.25 -34.06 28.59
N ILE A 345 21.64 -33.46 29.72
CA ILE A 345 21.03 -32.21 30.21
C ILE A 345 21.38 -31.05 29.26
N GLU A 346 22.64 -30.93 28.85
CA GLU A 346 23.05 -29.94 27.83
C GLU A 346 22.29 -30.14 26.51
N PHE A 347 22.14 -31.39 26.08
CA PHE A 347 21.41 -31.74 24.86
C PHE A 347 19.92 -31.38 24.94
N THR A 348 19.24 -31.73 26.04
CA THR A 348 17.81 -31.39 26.24
C THR A 348 17.58 -29.89 26.30
N CYS A 349 18.43 -29.13 26.99
CA CYS A 349 18.38 -27.66 26.98
C CYS A 349 18.60 -27.08 25.57
N TRP A 350 19.49 -27.68 24.77
CA TRP A 350 19.68 -27.30 23.37
C TRP A 350 18.45 -27.62 22.52
N SER A 351 17.87 -28.82 22.65
CA SER A 351 16.67 -29.24 21.92
C SER A 351 15.47 -28.32 22.18
N VAL A 352 15.23 -27.93 23.44
CA VAL A 352 14.14 -26.99 23.79
C VAL A 352 14.37 -25.62 23.13
N LYS A 353 15.60 -25.09 23.17
CA LYS A 353 15.93 -23.82 22.49
C LYS A 353 15.75 -23.92 20.97
N SER A 354 16.08 -25.06 20.37
CA SER A 354 15.89 -25.32 18.94
C SER A 354 14.41 -25.40 18.54
N VAL A 355 13.57 -26.05 19.34
CA VAL A 355 12.11 -26.11 19.11
C VAL A 355 11.47 -24.72 19.18
N ILE A 356 11.81 -23.92 20.20
CA ILE A 356 11.30 -22.54 20.32
C ILE A 356 11.73 -21.68 19.12
N LYS A 357 12.98 -21.83 18.66
CA LYS A 357 13.45 -21.15 17.44
C LYS A 357 12.73 -21.64 16.20
N GLY A 358 12.45 -22.94 16.08
CA GLY A 358 11.66 -23.53 14.98
C GLY A 358 10.24 -22.97 14.91
N ILE A 359 9.55 -22.87 16.05
CA ILE A 359 8.21 -22.27 16.14
C ILE A 359 8.25 -20.79 15.71
N ARG A 360 9.24 -20.03 16.18
CA ARG A 360 9.43 -18.64 15.72
C ARG A 360 9.71 -18.54 14.23
N SER A 361 10.47 -19.49 13.67
CA SER A 361 10.75 -19.54 12.23
C SER A 361 9.48 -19.83 11.40
N LEU A 362 8.61 -20.73 11.88
CA LEU A 362 7.32 -21.04 11.27
C LEU A 362 6.37 -19.83 11.31
N LEU A 363 6.36 -19.11 12.43
CA LEU A 363 5.63 -17.84 12.54
C LEU A 363 6.21 -16.77 11.61
N SER A 364 7.54 -16.63 11.50
CA SER A 364 8.12 -15.69 10.54
C SER A 364 7.87 -16.08 9.09
N PHE A 365 7.79 -17.38 8.78
CA PHE A 365 7.46 -17.86 7.44
C PHE A 365 6.01 -17.54 7.07
N SER A 366 5.05 -17.71 8.00
CA SER A 366 3.67 -17.31 7.77
C SER A 366 3.53 -15.79 7.62
N VAL A 367 4.25 -14.99 8.41
CA VAL A 367 4.33 -13.54 8.18
C VAL A 367 4.95 -13.20 6.83
N PHE A 368 6.01 -13.89 6.41
CA PHE A 368 6.63 -13.71 5.09
C PHE A 368 5.68 -14.09 3.96
N LEU A 369 4.88 -15.15 4.12
CA LEU A 369 3.91 -15.59 3.13
C LEU A 369 2.77 -14.58 3.02
N ILE A 370 2.28 -14.07 4.16
CA ILE A 370 1.32 -12.96 4.19
C ILE A 370 1.93 -11.70 3.55
N SER A 371 3.16 -11.33 3.89
CA SER A 371 3.81 -10.15 3.29
C SER A 371 4.04 -10.34 1.80
N SER A 372 4.35 -11.56 1.36
CA SER A 372 4.55 -11.90 -0.05
C SER A 372 3.23 -11.87 -0.81
N VAL A 373 2.14 -12.34 -0.21
CA VAL A 373 0.77 -12.24 -0.77
C VAL A 373 0.34 -10.77 -0.84
N VAL A 374 0.59 -9.99 0.21
CA VAL A 374 0.31 -8.55 0.25
C VAL A 374 1.18 -7.78 -0.76
N SER A 375 2.43 -8.18 -0.97
CA SER A 375 3.31 -7.57 -1.97
C SER A 375 2.99 -8.01 -3.39
N SER A 376 2.55 -9.27 -3.61
CA SER A 376 2.05 -9.75 -4.90
C SER A 376 0.69 -9.17 -5.24
N MET A 377 -0.05 -8.70 -4.24
CA MET A 377 -1.13 -7.75 -4.39
C MET A 377 -0.58 -6.33 -4.60
N SER A 378 0.51 -6.17 -5.35
CA SER A 378 0.97 -4.89 -5.90
C SER A 378 -0.19 -4.20 -6.62
N SER A 379 -0.06 -2.90 -6.90
CA SER A 379 -1.08 -2.23 -7.72
C SER A 379 -1.46 -3.08 -8.91
N PHE A 380 -2.71 -2.98 -9.33
CA PHE A 380 -3.10 -3.65 -10.54
C PHE A 380 -2.36 -3.09 -11.77
N THR A 381 -1.80 -1.88 -11.65
CA THR A 381 -0.84 -1.33 -12.62
C THR A 381 0.58 -1.83 -12.40
N ASP A 382 1.29 -2.03 -13.51
CA ASP A 382 2.72 -2.38 -13.53
C ASP A 382 3.57 -1.32 -12.82
N ASP A 383 4.64 -1.75 -12.14
CA ASP A 383 5.56 -0.86 -11.44
C ASP A 383 6.19 0.15 -12.42
N GLY A 384 6.43 -0.25 -13.67
CA GLY A 384 6.90 0.64 -14.73
C GLY A 384 5.92 1.75 -15.10
N PHE A 385 4.60 1.48 -15.08
CA PHE A 385 3.59 2.51 -15.32
C PHE A 385 3.62 3.57 -14.21
N LYS A 386 3.71 3.12 -12.95
CA LYS A 386 3.80 4.02 -11.80
C LYS A 386 5.05 4.88 -11.84
N GLU A 387 6.20 4.30 -12.14
CA GLU A 387 7.45 5.05 -12.25
C GLU A 387 7.34 6.17 -13.29
N VAL A 388 6.78 5.87 -14.47
CA VAL A 388 6.57 6.87 -15.53
C VAL A 388 5.59 7.95 -15.10
N VAL A 389 4.48 7.59 -14.44
CA VAL A 389 3.51 8.56 -13.95
C VAL A 389 4.14 9.48 -12.91
N MET A 390 4.83 8.92 -11.92
CA MET A 390 5.48 9.69 -10.85
C MET A 390 6.60 10.59 -11.40
N GLU A 391 7.42 10.08 -12.32
CA GLU A 391 8.44 10.89 -13.00
C GLU A 391 7.80 12.09 -13.69
N ARG A 392 6.71 11.86 -14.42
CA ARG A 392 6.05 12.90 -15.20
C ARG A 392 5.32 13.91 -14.31
N VAL A 393 4.68 13.47 -13.23
CA VAL A 393 4.10 14.34 -12.20
C VAL A 393 5.18 15.22 -11.57
N ASN A 394 6.31 14.64 -11.16
CA ASN A 394 7.42 15.39 -10.57
C ASN A 394 8.00 16.45 -11.51
N LEU A 395 8.20 16.11 -12.79
CA LEU A 395 8.66 17.07 -13.80
C LEU A 395 7.67 18.21 -13.98
N ASN A 396 6.37 17.90 -13.99
CA ASN A 396 5.30 18.87 -14.12
C ASN A 396 5.16 19.76 -12.88
N THR A 397 5.31 19.21 -11.68
CA THR A 397 5.40 19.96 -10.43
C THR A 397 6.56 20.96 -10.47
N PHE A 398 7.75 20.50 -10.84
CA PHE A 398 8.91 21.38 -10.97
C PHE A 398 8.64 22.51 -11.97
N LYS A 399 8.03 22.17 -13.12
CA LYS A 399 7.69 23.15 -14.15
C LYS A 399 6.62 24.15 -13.68
N PHE A 400 5.59 23.70 -12.98
CA PHE A 400 4.53 24.52 -12.40
C PHE A 400 5.12 25.56 -11.42
N LEU A 401 5.92 25.08 -10.47
CA LEU A 401 6.56 25.92 -9.46
C LEU A 401 7.55 26.91 -10.09
N TRP A 402 8.32 26.48 -11.10
CA TRP A 402 9.24 27.35 -11.82
C TRP A 402 8.51 28.47 -12.57
N LEU A 403 7.40 28.16 -13.27
CA LEU A 403 6.60 29.17 -13.98
C LEU A 403 5.97 30.18 -13.02
N LEU A 404 5.41 29.71 -11.90
CA LEU A 404 4.89 30.61 -10.86
C LEU A 404 5.99 31.48 -10.25
N GLN A 405 7.15 30.89 -9.97
CA GLN A 405 8.29 31.62 -9.42
C GLN A 405 8.80 32.70 -10.40
N ASP A 406 8.95 32.36 -11.67
CA ASP A 406 9.38 33.31 -12.71
C ASP A 406 8.39 34.46 -12.85
N TYR A 407 7.09 34.14 -12.90
CA TYR A 407 6.02 35.13 -12.92
C TYR A 407 6.08 36.10 -11.73
N TYR A 408 6.17 35.60 -10.49
CA TYR A 408 6.23 36.47 -9.31
C TYR A 408 7.56 37.19 -9.14
N LYS A 409 8.66 36.65 -9.67
CA LYS A 409 9.96 37.31 -9.68
C LYS A 409 9.95 38.57 -10.56
N ASN A 410 9.28 38.51 -11.71
CA ASN A 410 9.19 39.63 -12.66
C ASN A 410 8.25 40.77 -12.20
N ARG A 411 7.51 40.58 -11.08
CA ARG A 411 6.60 41.59 -10.47
C ARG A 411 7.14 42.26 -9.19
N ARG A 412 8.29 41.82 -8.66
CA ARG A 412 9.00 42.52 -7.58
C ARG A 412 9.87 43.60 -8.18
#